data_AF-A0AA36AK53-F1
#
_entry.id   AF-A0AA36AK53-F1
#
_cell.length_a   1.000
_cell.length_b   1.000
_cell.length_c   1.000
_cell.angle_alpha   90.00
_cell.angle_beta   90.00
_cell.angle_gamma   90.00
#
_symmetry.space_group_name_H-M   'P 1'
#
loop_
_entity.id
_entity.type
_entity.pdbx_description
1 polymer ?
#
loop_
_entity_poly.entity_id
_entity_poly.type
_entity_poly.pdbx_seq_one_letter_code
_entity_poly.pdbx_strand_id
1 'polypeptide(L)'
;MASMSSTTTGQAISDQILKLMEKSQLDPSKLCCLTIDGEPSMTGGTNGFTKKFLDTIGSQEIVVNHCIIQQERLCTKVLDFTGVMTSVVQCVNYIRARGLNHRQFKSFSEELDSGYPDVVHFSAVCWLSRAATQKRFWNLRKEIGSFMINKQQDAAYLNDDDWLNDTAFLTSHNIFQI
;
A
#
# COMPACT_ATOMS: atom_id res chain seq x y z
N MET A 1 1.56 20.79 -5.20
CA MET A 1 2.82 20.27 -4.63
C MET A 1 3.81 21.40 -4.48
N ALA A 2 4.55 21.44 -3.37
CA ALA A 2 5.63 22.41 -3.14
C ALA A 2 6.92 21.65 -2.84
N SER A 3 8.04 22.15 -3.36
CA SER A 3 9.35 21.54 -3.13
C SER A 3 9.94 22.02 -1.80
N MET A 4 10.68 21.13 -1.14
CA MET A 4 11.46 21.43 0.06
C MET A 4 12.93 21.55 -0.32
N SER A 5 13.66 22.52 0.25
CA SER A 5 14.98 22.91 -0.23
C SER A 5 16.15 22.02 0.25
N SER A 6 16.02 21.29 1.37
CA SER A 6 17.06 20.32 1.80
C SER A 6 16.75 19.55 3.10
N THR A 7 15.88 20.04 3.98
CA THR A 7 15.65 19.44 5.31
C THR A 7 14.19 19.04 5.53
N THR A 8 13.96 17.83 6.01
CA THR A 8 12.64 17.26 6.33
C THR A 8 12.40 17.23 7.84
N THR A 9 12.62 18.34 8.52
CA THR A 9 12.30 18.47 9.95
C THR A 9 10.86 18.97 10.12
N GLY A 10 10.22 18.65 11.24
CA GLY A 10 8.85 19.10 11.50
C GLY A 10 8.69 20.62 11.44
N GLN A 11 9.71 21.37 11.89
CA GLN A 11 9.73 22.83 11.77
C GLN A 11 9.79 23.30 10.31
N ALA A 12 10.71 22.73 9.50
CA ALA A 12 10.85 23.12 8.10
C ALA A 12 9.55 22.85 7.31
N ILE A 13 8.89 21.73 7.60
CA ILE A 13 7.59 21.37 7.02
C ILE A 13 6.51 22.37 7.45
N SER A 14 6.46 22.73 8.73
CA SER A 14 5.52 23.72 9.27
C SER A 14 5.66 25.08 8.59
N ASP A 15 6.89 25.60 8.53
CA ASP A 15 7.18 26.90 7.93
C ASP A 15 6.81 26.92 6.45
N GLN A 16 7.08 25.81 5.74
CA GLN A 16 6.74 25.71 4.32
C GLN A 16 5.23 25.64 4.09
N ILE A 17 4.48 24.93 4.93
CA ILE A 17 3.02 24.87 4.83
C ILE A 17 2.40 26.24 5.13
N LEU A 18 2.85 26.95 6.15
CA LEU A 18 2.37 28.29 6.47
C LEU A 18 2.60 29.28 5.31
N LYS A 19 3.80 29.27 4.71
CA LYS A 19 4.09 30.07 3.51
C LYS A 19 3.18 29.74 2.34
N LEU A 20 2.82 28.46 2.16
CA LEU A 20 1.89 28.06 1.11
C LEU A 20 0.47 28.53 1.39
N MET A 21 0.01 28.44 2.63
CA MET A 21 -1.31 28.94 3.02
C MET A 21 -1.41 30.45 2.77
N GLU A 22 -0.39 31.22 3.17
CA GLU A 22 -0.33 32.66 2.91
C GLU A 22 -0.36 32.96 1.41
N LYS A 23 0.49 32.29 0.61
CA LYS A 23 0.53 32.45 -0.85
C LYS A 23 -0.81 32.09 -1.51
N SER A 24 -1.51 31.10 -0.97
CA SER A 24 -2.82 30.65 -1.43
C SER A 24 -3.98 31.43 -0.79
N GLN A 25 -3.71 32.43 0.06
CA GLN A 25 -4.71 33.22 0.78
C GLN A 25 -5.68 32.34 1.60
N LEU A 26 -5.17 31.23 2.13
CA LEU A 26 -5.91 30.32 2.98
C LEU A 26 -5.74 30.74 4.43
N ASP A 27 -6.86 30.94 5.10
CA ASP A 27 -6.94 31.29 6.51
C ASP A 27 -6.73 30.04 7.37
N PRO A 28 -5.66 29.96 8.18
CA PRO A 28 -5.41 28.83 9.06
C PRO A 28 -6.54 28.57 10.07
N SER A 29 -7.33 29.59 10.42
CA SER A 29 -8.45 29.45 11.35
C SER A 29 -9.63 28.64 10.83
N LYS A 30 -9.66 28.39 9.52
CA LYS A 30 -10.69 27.57 8.86
C LYS A 30 -10.25 26.11 8.69
N LEU A 31 -9.06 25.76 9.15
CA LEU A 31 -8.55 24.40 9.05
C LEU A 31 -9.29 23.49 10.03
N CYS A 32 -9.94 22.46 9.51
CA CYS A 32 -10.68 21.49 10.33
C CYS A 32 -9.88 20.22 10.64
N CYS A 33 -8.99 19.81 9.72
CA CYS A 33 -8.24 18.57 9.88
C CYS A 33 -6.89 18.60 9.18
N LEU A 34 -5.96 17.79 9.72
CA LEU A 34 -4.67 17.49 9.13
C LEU A 34 -4.58 15.99 8.88
N THR A 35 -4.16 15.59 7.69
CA THR A 35 -3.84 14.20 7.38
C THR A 35 -2.35 14.09 7.14
N ILE A 36 -1.63 13.45 8.06
CA ILE A 36 -0.16 13.40 8.06
C ILE A 36 0.35 11.97 7.91
N ASP A 37 1.56 11.81 7.36
CA ASP A 37 2.23 10.52 7.43
C ASP A 37 2.66 10.19 8.87
N GLY A 38 3.02 8.93 9.10
CA GLY A 38 3.47 8.44 10.41
C GLY A 38 4.96 8.64 10.68
N GLU A 39 5.67 9.47 9.91
CA GLU A 39 7.11 9.64 10.04
C GLU A 39 7.45 10.50 11.27
N PRO A 40 8.61 10.28 11.94
CA PRO A 40 8.95 11.00 13.16
C PRO A 40 8.99 12.53 13.03
N SER A 41 9.36 13.07 11.87
CA SER A 41 9.30 14.51 11.60
C SER A 41 7.88 15.05 11.55
N MET A 42 6.87 14.20 11.33
CA MET A 42 5.46 14.59 11.34
C MET A 42 4.83 14.43 12.73
N THR A 43 5.08 13.28 13.37
CA THR A 43 4.39 12.83 14.59
C THR A 43 5.15 13.11 15.90
N GLY A 44 6.40 13.56 15.84
CA GLY A 44 7.23 13.76 17.03
C GLY A 44 6.62 14.73 18.05
N GLY A 45 6.59 14.33 19.33
CA GLY A 45 5.89 15.10 20.38
C GLY A 45 6.44 16.50 20.66
N THR A 46 7.71 16.76 20.35
CA THR A 46 8.36 18.08 20.57
C THR A 46 8.76 18.75 19.26
N ASN A 47 9.29 17.97 18.32
CA ASN A 47 9.89 18.45 17.07
C ASN A 47 9.12 18.01 15.82
N GLY A 48 7.97 17.35 15.98
CA GLY A 48 7.11 16.96 14.89
C GLY A 48 6.33 18.14 14.31
N PHE A 49 6.04 18.07 13.02
CA PHE A 49 5.27 19.06 12.29
C PHE A 49 3.95 19.35 12.98
N THR A 50 3.18 18.33 13.35
CA THR A 50 1.85 18.53 13.96
C THR A 50 1.95 19.40 15.20
N LYS A 51 2.93 19.14 16.08
CA LYS A 51 3.11 19.95 17.28
C LYS A 51 3.48 21.39 16.94
N LYS A 52 4.52 21.58 16.11
CA LYS A 52 5.01 22.92 15.72
C LYS A 52 3.95 23.76 15.01
N PHE A 53 3.22 23.14 14.10
CA PHE A 53 2.19 23.78 13.31
C PHE A 53 1.02 24.23 14.17
N LEU A 54 0.48 23.33 15.00
CA LEU A 54 -0.63 23.65 15.92
C LEU A 54 -0.24 24.69 16.98
N ASP A 55 0.99 24.65 17.48
CA ASP A 55 1.50 25.69 18.41
C ASP A 55 1.56 27.07 17.72
N THR A 56 1.80 27.11 16.41
CA THR A 56 1.91 28.36 15.64
C THR A 56 0.54 28.94 15.29
N ILE A 57 -0.41 28.12 14.85
CA ILE A 57 -1.75 28.60 14.43
C ILE A 57 -2.74 28.73 15.61
N GLY A 58 -2.33 28.28 16.80
CA GLY A 58 -3.16 28.22 18.01
C GLY A 58 -3.98 26.93 18.08
N SER A 59 -4.20 26.44 19.31
CA SER A 59 -4.92 25.19 19.59
C SER A 59 -6.42 25.31 19.28
N GLN A 60 -6.75 25.27 18.00
CA GLN A 60 -8.11 25.01 17.52
C GLN A 60 -8.40 23.50 17.61
N GLU A 61 -9.67 23.12 17.65
CA GLU A 61 -10.09 21.70 17.58
C GLU A 61 -9.82 21.12 16.18
N ILE A 62 -8.55 20.96 15.84
CA ILE A 62 -8.10 20.37 14.58
C ILE A 62 -7.97 18.87 14.75
N VAL A 63 -8.70 18.12 13.92
CA VAL A 63 -8.60 16.66 13.89
C VAL A 63 -7.32 16.26 13.16
N VAL A 64 -6.40 15.59 13.86
CA VAL A 64 -5.18 15.06 13.25
C VAL A 64 -5.38 13.58 12.95
N ASN A 65 -5.47 13.27 11.66
CA ASN A 65 -5.58 11.93 11.14
C ASN A 65 -4.22 11.45 10.62
N HIS A 66 -3.95 10.16 10.78
CA HIS A 66 -2.90 9.51 10.01
C HIS A 66 -3.36 9.32 8.56
N CYS A 67 -2.43 9.38 7.61
CA CYS A 67 -2.72 9.11 6.22
C CYS A 67 -3.29 7.69 6.06
N ILE A 68 -4.17 7.53 5.07
CA ILE A 68 -4.85 6.25 4.79
C ILE A 68 -3.85 5.10 4.62
N ILE A 69 -2.68 5.38 4.05
CA ILE A 69 -1.58 4.41 3.88
C ILE A 69 -1.05 3.90 5.22
N GLN A 70 -0.95 4.78 6.22
CA GLN A 70 -0.52 4.40 7.57
C GLN A 70 -1.63 3.64 8.29
N GLN A 71 -2.90 4.00 8.09
CA GLN A 71 -4.04 3.26 8.62
C GLN A 71 -4.12 1.85 8.03
N GLU A 72 -3.96 1.68 6.72
CA GLU A 72 -3.86 0.38 6.04
C GLU A 72 -2.70 -0.46 6.62
N ARG A 73 -1.53 0.15 6.82
CA ARG A 73 -0.38 -0.52 7.46
C ARG A 73 -0.69 -0.97 8.89
N LEU A 74 -1.48 -0.21 9.65
CA LEU A 74 -1.88 -0.60 11.00
C LEU A 74 -2.94 -1.71 10.95
N CYS A 75 -3.94 -1.60 10.10
CA CYS A 75 -4.97 -2.61 9.90
C CYS A 75 -4.37 -3.97 9.52
N THR A 76 -3.39 -3.99 8.60
CA THR A 76 -2.71 -5.23 8.21
C THR A 76 -1.94 -5.91 9.35
N LYS A 77 -1.48 -5.16 10.35
CA LYS A 77 -0.86 -5.73 11.57
C LYS A 77 -1.88 -6.28 12.55
N VAL A 78 -3.05 -5.65 12.65
CA VAL A 78 -4.11 -6.05 13.59
C VAL A 78 -4.87 -7.27 13.06
N LEU A 79 -5.14 -7.31 11.75
CA LEU A 79 -5.87 -8.38 11.09
C LEU A 79 -5.00 -9.60 10.73
N ASP A 80 -3.69 -9.52 11.01
CA ASP A 80 -2.68 -10.55 10.71
C ASP A 80 -2.81 -11.25 9.35
N PHE A 81 -2.65 -10.47 8.27
CA PHE A 81 -2.63 -11.01 6.91
C PHE A 81 -1.31 -11.67 6.49
N THR A 82 -0.45 -12.00 7.45
CA THR A 82 0.89 -12.54 7.18
C THR A 82 0.81 -13.86 6.42
N GLY A 83 -0.15 -14.73 6.77
CA GLY A 83 -0.39 -16.00 6.10
C GLY A 83 -0.74 -15.83 4.62
N VAL A 84 -1.72 -14.98 4.34
CA VAL A 84 -2.15 -14.65 2.96
C VAL A 84 -0.99 -14.15 2.11
N MET A 85 -0.25 -13.15 2.64
CA MET A 85 0.88 -12.58 1.93
C MET A 85 1.99 -13.59 1.68
N THR A 86 2.24 -14.48 2.64
CA THR A 86 3.25 -15.54 2.48
C THR A 86 2.90 -16.47 1.33
N SER A 87 1.65 -16.94 1.27
CA SER A 87 1.19 -17.82 0.17
C SER A 87 1.30 -17.13 -1.20
N VAL A 88 0.84 -15.89 -1.31
CA VAL A 88 0.92 -15.11 -2.56
C VAL A 88 2.37 -14.93 -3.01
N VAL A 89 3.26 -14.52 -2.10
CA VAL A 89 4.67 -14.28 -2.42
C VAL A 89 5.38 -15.57 -2.83
N GLN A 90 5.14 -16.67 -2.10
CA GLN A 90 5.71 -17.98 -2.45
C GLN A 90 5.27 -18.44 -3.84
N CYS A 91 3.99 -18.30 -4.16
CA CYS A 91 3.46 -18.68 -5.48
C CYS A 91 4.06 -17.82 -6.60
N VAL A 92 4.04 -16.50 -6.45
CA VAL A 92 4.62 -15.58 -7.45
C VAL A 92 6.11 -15.83 -7.62
N ASN A 93 6.84 -16.06 -6.53
CA ASN A 93 8.25 -16.41 -6.59
C ASN A 93 8.47 -17.76 -7.28
N TYR A 94 7.64 -18.77 -7.04
CA TYR A 94 7.76 -20.06 -7.74
C TYR A 94 7.60 -19.93 -9.26
N ILE A 95 6.62 -19.14 -9.71
CA ILE A 95 6.39 -18.85 -11.12
C ILE A 95 7.58 -18.10 -11.72
N ARG A 96 8.10 -17.10 -11.00
CA ARG A 96 9.14 -16.18 -11.50
C ARG A 96 10.58 -16.66 -11.28
N ALA A 97 10.83 -17.58 -10.36
CA ALA A 97 12.19 -18.01 -9.98
C ALA A 97 12.91 -18.75 -11.11
N ARG A 98 12.18 -19.43 -12.00
CA ARG A 98 12.75 -20.16 -13.13
C ARG A 98 12.15 -19.67 -14.43
N GLY A 99 12.99 -19.29 -15.39
CA GLY A 99 12.53 -18.81 -16.71
C GLY A 99 11.70 -19.83 -17.49
N LEU A 100 11.79 -21.13 -17.18
CA LEU A 100 10.89 -22.14 -17.74
C LEU A 100 9.48 -22.03 -17.15
N ASN A 101 9.35 -21.94 -15.82
CA ASN A 101 8.06 -21.80 -15.14
C ASN A 101 7.34 -20.53 -15.60
N HIS A 102 8.08 -19.43 -15.70
CA HIS A 102 7.53 -18.15 -16.12
C HIS A 102 6.99 -18.20 -17.56
N ARG A 103 7.76 -18.76 -18.51
CA ARG A 103 7.31 -18.93 -19.90
C ARG A 103 6.09 -19.85 -19.99
N GLN A 104 6.09 -20.96 -19.25
CA GLN A 104 4.97 -21.88 -19.24
C GLN A 104 3.71 -21.26 -18.64
N PHE A 105 3.84 -20.49 -17.56
CA PHE A 105 2.72 -19.75 -16.99
C PHE A 105 2.17 -18.73 -17.99
N LYS A 106 3.05 -17.98 -18.66
CA LYS A 106 2.63 -17.00 -19.67
C LYS A 106 1.82 -17.63 -20.80
N SER A 107 2.33 -18.71 -21.39
CA SER A 107 1.59 -19.44 -22.43
C SER A 107 0.26 -20.00 -21.91
N PHE A 108 0.26 -20.56 -20.70
CA PHE A 108 -0.96 -21.08 -20.06
C PHE A 108 -2.01 -19.98 -19.81
N SER A 109 -1.59 -18.80 -19.37
CA SER A 109 -2.45 -17.65 -19.11
C SER A 109 -3.03 -17.06 -20.40
N GLU A 110 -2.25 -17.06 -21.48
CA GLU A 110 -2.69 -16.65 -22.82
C GLU A 110 -3.69 -17.63 -23.44
N GLU A 111 -3.48 -18.95 -23.28
CA GLU A 111 -4.40 -19.99 -23.74
C GLU A 111 -5.78 -19.91 -23.07
N LEU A 112 -5.82 -19.49 -21.81
CA LEU A 112 -7.07 -19.33 -21.05
C LEU A 112 -7.74 -17.96 -21.23
N ASP A 113 -7.20 -17.09 -22.09
CA ASP A 113 -7.68 -15.73 -22.35
C ASP A 113 -7.94 -14.92 -21.06
N SER A 114 -7.03 -15.05 -20.10
CA SER A 114 -7.16 -14.52 -18.73
C SER A 114 -7.16 -12.99 -18.61
N GLY A 115 -7.13 -12.25 -19.73
CA GLY A 115 -7.01 -10.79 -19.80
C GLY A 115 -5.67 -10.21 -19.29
N TYR A 116 -4.83 -11.05 -18.67
CA TYR A 116 -3.53 -10.68 -18.15
C TYR A 116 -2.50 -11.79 -18.48
N PRO A 117 -1.48 -11.50 -19.28
CA PRO A 117 -0.56 -12.55 -19.74
C PRO A 117 0.42 -13.03 -18.65
N ASP A 118 0.54 -12.33 -17.52
CA ASP A 118 1.62 -12.58 -16.56
C ASP A 118 1.30 -12.06 -15.14
N VAL A 119 2.00 -12.64 -14.16
CA VAL A 119 2.06 -12.17 -12.77
C VAL A 119 3.03 -11.00 -12.61
N VAL A 120 2.77 -10.12 -11.64
CA VAL A 120 3.65 -8.98 -11.31
C VAL A 120 4.74 -9.44 -10.35
N HIS A 121 5.99 -9.08 -10.64
CA HIS A 121 7.11 -9.37 -9.75
C HIS A 121 6.95 -8.68 -8.39
N PHE A 122 7.06 -9.46 -7.33
CA PHE A 122 6.96 -8.97 -5.96
C PHE A 122 8.27 -8.31 -5.50
N SER A 123 8.17 -7.10 -4.97
CA SER A 123 9.26 -6.43 -4.26
C SER A 123 8.86 -6.07 -2.83
N ALA A 124 9.60 -6.61 -1.86
CA ALA A 124 9.30 -6.41 -0.44
C ALA A 124 9.49 -4.95 0.03
N VAL A 125 10.27 -4.15 -0.70
CA VAL A 125 10.65 -2.76 -0.35
C VAL A 125 9.62 -1.71 -0.77
N CYS A 126 8.67 -2.05 -1.65
CA CYS A 126 7.71 -1.08 -2.16
C CYS A 126 6.27 -1.57 -1.97
N TRP A 127 5.50 -0.91 -1.10
CA TRP A 127 4.10 -1.27 -0.82
C TRP A 127 3.21 -1.23 -2.07
N LEU A 128 3.49 -0.29 -3.00
CA LEU A 128 2.90 -0.25 -4.35
C LEU A 128 3.10 -1.56 -5.11
N SER A 129 4.30 -2.14 -5.06
CA SER A 129 4.59 -3.43 -5.70
C SER A 129 3.80 -4.56 -5.04
N ARG A 130 3.67 -4.55 -3.71
CA ARG A 130 2.85 -5.54 -2.99
C ARG A 130 1.38 -5.49 -3.42
N ALA A 131 0.80 -4.29 -3.44
CA ALA A 131 -0.57 -4.08 -3.87
C ALA A 131 -0.80 -4.50 -5.33
N ALA A 132 0.12 -4.13 -6.23
CA ALA A 132 0.05 -4.53 -7.63
C ALA A 132 0.17 -6.05 -7.82
N THR A 133 1.08 -6.71 -7.08
CA THR A 133 1.22 -8.16 -7.07
C THR A 133 -0.07 -8.82 -6.57
N GLN A 134 -0.64 -8.35 -5.47
CA GLN A 134 -1.83 -8.97 -4.89
C GLN A 134 -3.07 -8.80 -5.78
N LYS A 135 -3.27 -7.61 -6.35
CA LYS A 135 -4.32 -7.36 -7.33
C LYS A 135 -4.17 -8.26 -8.56
N ARG A 136 -2.95 -8.42 -9.08
CA ARG A 136 -2.70 -9.31 -10.22
C ARG A 136 -2.95 -10.77 -9.87
N PHE A 137 -2.49 -11.20 -8.69
CA PHE A 137 -2.71 -12.55 -8.19
C PHE A 137 -4.21 -12.86 -8.10
N TRP A 138 -4.99 -11.96 -7.52
CA TRP A 138 -6.44 -12.13 -7.37
C TRP A 138 -7.16 -12.28 -8.71
N ASN A 139 -6.79 -11.46 -9.69
CA ASN A 139 -7.35 -11.54 -11.03
C ASN A 139 -6.99 -12.84 -11.73
N LEU A 140 -5.79 -13.37 -11.50
CA LEU A 140 -5.27 -14.60 -12.10
C LEU A 140 -5.45 -15.85 -11.22
N ARG A 141 -6.25 -15.78 -10.14
CA ARG A 141 -6.25 -16.84 -9.11
C ARG A 141 -6.65 -18.22 -9.64
N LYS A 142 -7.52 -18.27 -10.66
CA LYS A 142 -7.98 -19.53 -11.26
C LYS A 142 -6.89 -20.17 -12.11
N GLU A 143 -6.22 -19.37 -12.91
CA GLU A 143 -5.11 -19.74 -13.79
C GLU A 143 -3.89 -20.14 -12.96
N ILE A 144 -3.58 -19.36 -11.93
CA ILE A 144 -2.53 -19.66 -10.94
C ILE A 144 -2.84 -20.99 -10.25
N GLY A 145 -4.05 -21.18 -9.74
CA GLY A 145 -4.42 -22.43 -9.07
C GLY A 145 -4.26 -23.65 -9.98
N SER A 146 -4.78 -23.56 -11.20
CA SER A 146 -4.67 -24.64 -12.19
C SER A 146 -3.20 -24.91 -12.56
N PHE A 147 -2.39 -23.87 -12.75
CA PHE A 147 -0.97 -24.00 -13.05
C PHE A 147 -0.20 -24.66 -11.89
N MET A 148 -0.46 -24.24 -10.65
CA MET A 148 0.21 -24.78 -9.46
C MET A 148 -0.13 -26.26 -9.24
N ILE A 149 -1.40 -26.66 -9.43
CA ILE A 149 -1.84 -28.07 -9.37
C ILE A 149 -1.13 -28.90 -10.46
N ASN A 150 -1.06 -28.39 -11.70
CA ASN A 150 -0.34 -29.06 -12.79
C ASN A 150 1.17 -29.21 -12.50
N LYS A 151 1.73 -28.32 -11.68
CA LYS A 151 3.12 -28.37 -11.20
C LYS A 151 3.30 -29.17 -9.91
N GLN A 152 2.25 -29.86 -9.44
CA GLN A 152 2.25 -30.62 -8.19
C GLN A 152 2.68 -29.76 -6.99
N GLN A 153 2.33 -28.48 -7.02
CA GLN A 153 2.55 -27.55 -5.91
C GLN A 153 1.26 -27.38 -5.10
N ASP A 154 1.42 -26.99 -3.85
CA ASP A 154 0.27 -26.68 -3.00
C ASP A 154 -0.46 -25.43 -3.53
N ALA A 155 -1.78 -25.56 -3.61
CA ALA A 155 -2.73 -24.53 -4.00
C ALA A 155 -4.03 -24.64 -3.18
N ALA A 156 -4.03 -25.41 -2.08
CA ALA A 156 -5.24 -25.69 -1.29
C ALA A 156 -5.86 -24.42 -0.71
N TYR A 157 -5.04 -23.43 -0.38
CA TYR A 157 -5.46 -22.11 0.12
C TYR A 157 -6.38 -21.35 -0.86
N LEU A 158 -6.39 -21.69 -2.15
CA LEU A 158 -7.32 -21.09 -3.12
C LEU A 158 -8.76 -21.63 -3.01
N ASN A 159 -8.97 -22.67 -2.20
CA ASN A 159 -10.28 -23.25 -1.89
C ASN A 159 -10.73 -22.93 -0.46
N ASP A 160 -9.96 -22.15 0.29
CA ASP A 160 -10.27 -21.71 1.64
C ASP A 160 -11.04 -20.38 1.58
N ASP A 161 -12.30 -20.38 2.01
CA ASP A 161 -13.17 -19.21 1.95
C ASP A 161 -12.68 -18.06 2.83
N ASP A 162 -12.11 -18.35 4.00
CA ASP A 162 -11.56 -17.31 4.89
C ASP A 162 -10.34 -16.68 4.25
N TRP A 163 -9.45 -17.50 3.67
CA TRP A 163 -8.29 -17.01 2.93
C TRP A 163 -8.69 -16.16 1.72
N LEU A 164 -9.74 -16.57 1.00
CA LEU A 164 -10.28 -15.82 -0.13
C LEU A 164 -10.89 -14.49 0.30
N ASN A 165 -11.61 -14.45 1.42
CA ASN A 165 -12.18 -13.22 1.98
C ASN A 165 -11.09 -12.24 2.41
N ASP A 166 -10.04 -12.72 3.08
CA ASP A 166 -8.90 -11.90 3.49
C ASP A 166 -8.14 -11.36 2.27
N THR A 167 -7.93 -12.20 1.26
CA THR A 167 -7.29 -11.78 0.01
C THR A 167 -8.15 -10.77 -0.75
N ALA A 168 -9.47 -10.97 -0.80
CA ALA A 168 -10.40 -10.04 -1.41
C ALA A 168 -10.34 -8.68 -0.70
N PHE A 169 -10.38 -8.68 0.64
CA PHE A 169 -10.28 -7.48 1.46
C PHE A 169 -8.99 -6.70 1.17
N LEU A 170 -7.85 -7.39 1.09
CA LEU A 170 -6.57 -6.77 0.74
C LEU A 170 -6.56 -6.18 -0.66
N THR A 171 -7.26 -6.80 -1.61
CA THR A 171 -7.34 -6.27 -2.99
C THR A 171 -8.34 -5.14 -3.18
N SER A 172 -9.46 -5.12 -2.45
CA SER A 172 -10.49 -4.09 -2.57
C SER A 172 -10.11 -2.78 -1.89
N HIS A 173 -9.30 -2.84 -0.84
CA HIS A 173 -8.79 -1.67 -0.11
C HIS A 173 -7.43 -1.18 -0.62
N ASN A 174 -6.91 -1.76 -1.71
CA ASN A 174 -5.77 -1.16 -2.42
C ASN A 174 -6.29 0.04 -3.25
N ILE A 175 -6.26 1.24 -2.66
CA ILE A 175 -6.76 2.52 -3.21
C ILE A 175 -6.02 3.00 -4.48
N PHE A 176 -5.28 2.14 -5.18
CA PHE A 176 -4.53 2.48 -6.38
C PHE A 176 -5.35 2.45 -7.68
N GLN A 177 -6.50 3.10 -7.68
CA GLN A 177 -7.13 3.60 -8.91
C GLN A 177 -6.97 5.11 -9.07
N ILE A 178 -5.82 5.65 -8.66
CA ILE A 178 -5.39 7.01 -9.02
C ILE A 178 -4.32 6.91 -10.11
#